data_AF-A0A7Y5JGP6-F1
#
_entry.id   AF-A0A7Y5JGP6-F1
#
_cell.length_a   1.000
_cell.length_b   1.000
_cell.length_c   1.000
_cell.angle_alpha   90.00
_cell.angle_beta   90.00
_cell.angle_gamma   90.00
#
_symmetry.space_group_name_H-M   'P 1'
#
loop_
_entity.id
_entity.type
_entity.pdbx_description
1 polymer ?
#
loop_
_entity_poly.entity_id
_entity_poly.type
_entity_poly.pdbx_seq_one_letter_code
_entity_poly.pdbx_strand_id
1 'polypeptide(L)'
;MPVYEYKALDAKGKSAQGVVDADTPRDAREKLRFQKIYVTDIVEVRGTAGKRQVVKDASGEKRVVVSTALPKVMQYCAVLAFAAAGIEVIQLLMAWSAKDSVAALAGQAGAGAAPITGLTLLVKGISAAATGMFGYAIARGRAWALWVTALFALINFAPSFGSLLSENDYIQGLFSLVFGGLAALCVLAWAQFKDIGASEGNDKITNLNEVSAVTRQLATLLHSGIPLAQALSAVIEQAEAPGLQKVLRHLREQVSQGVDFATALETCPGYFNTLYVNMVRAGQASGQLDDVLTRVAEYLSNQNRLRNKVISAMMYPAIMLTVSVLVVIALMTFVVPKITQILIEQKIPLPLPTQILVTVSDFMATYWELCVKVPLIAYFFFQGALQSEAFRLKYDRFTLRLPLFGDLLKKTAVSRFSITFAVLLRSGLPALESLRIVKKIVGNRALQDVIQKIHDSILEGTDISTPIKKSGVFPPMVGYMIAVGEQTGELEQLLERVANAYNEEVDIAISRMTALIEPLMIVFMAVVVGGIVAAVIIPMLQMSSQGAAGG
;
A
#
# COMPACT_ATOMS: atom_id res chain seq x y z
N MET A 1 -7.78 -26.61 14.15
CA MET A 1 -8.41 -27.63 15.00
C MET A 1 -7.56 -28.88 14.89
N PRO A 2 -7.26 -29.58 16.00
CA PRO A 2 -6.57 -30.85 15.92
C PRO A 2 -7.41 -31.87 15.14
N VAL A 3 -6.71 -32.72 14.40
CA VAL A 3 -7.30 -33.67 13.46
C VAL A 3 -7.02 -35.06 14.00
N TYR A 4 -8.06 -35.87 14.23
CA TYR A 4 -7.94 -37.21 14.78
C TYR A 4 -8.24 -38.25 13.72
N GLU A 5 -7.33 -39.20 13.52
CA GLU A 5 -7.59 -40.40 12.72
C GLU A 5 -8.13 -41.48 13.64
N TYR A 6 -9.23 -42.12 13.22
CA TYR A 6 -9.91 -43.14 14.01
C TYR A 6 -10.00 -44.46 13.25
N LYS A 7 -9.87 -45.56 14.00
CA LYS A 7 -10.33 -46.88 13.60
C LYS A 7 -11.55 -47.23 14.44
N ALA A 8 -12.62 -47.66 13.79
CA ALA A 8 -13.90 -47.89 14.43
C ALA A 8 -14.65 -49.06 13.80
N LEU A 9 -15.72 -49.48 14.47
CA LEU A 9 -16.68 -50.45 13.97
C LEU A 9 -18.04 -49.75 13.82
N ASP A 10 -18.66 -49.91 12.65
CA ASP A 10 -20.04 -49.52 12.42
C ASP A 10 -21.00 -50.47 13.19
N ALA A 11 -22.25 -50.06 13.39
CA ALA A 11 -23.29 -50.84 14.08
C ALA A 11 -23.54 -52.24 13.50
N LYS A 12 -23.07 -52.51 12.27
CA LYS A 12 -23.12 -53.83 11.60
C LYS A 12 -21.83 -54.65 11.73
N GLY A 13 -20.87 -54.22 12.56
CA GLY A 13 -19.60 -54.92 12.80
C GLY A 13 -18.56 -54.77 11.70
N LYS A 14 -18.77 -53.88 10.71
CA LYS A 14 -17.78 -53.58 9.66
C LYS A 14 -16.77 -52.55 10.15
N SER A 15 -15.49 -52.77 9.84
CA SER A 15 -14.41 -51.83 10.14
C SER A 15 -14.53 -50.56 9.29
N ALA A 16 -14.49 -49.40 9.95
CA ALA A 16 -14.51 -48.08 9.35
C ALA A 16 -13.27 -47.30 9.82
N GLN A 17 -12.62 -46.60 8.90
CA GLN A 17 -11.47 -45.74 9.19
C GLN A 17 -11.71 -44.38 8.55
N GLY A 18 -11.30 -43.31 9.24
CA GLY A 18 -11.54 -41.96 8.78
C GLY A 18 -10.88 -40.92 9.66
N VAL A 19 -11.14 -39.65 9.34
CA VAL A 19 -10.58 -38.50 10.02
C VAL A 19 -11.71 -37.60 10.53
N VAL A 20 -11.59 -37.10 11.76
CA VAL A 20 -12.59 -36.21 12.38
C VAL A 20 -11.92 -35.01 13.05
N ASP A 21 -12.50 -33.83 12.85
CA ASP A 21 -12.06 -32.59 13.47
C ASP A 21 -12.77 -32.38 14.82
N ALA A 22 -12.00 -32.26 15.89
CA ALA A 22 -12.50 -32.05 17.24
C ALA A 22 -11.47 -31.34 18.11
N ASP A 23 -11.91 -30.65 19.16
CA ASP A 23 -10.99 -29.90 20.03
C ASP A 23 -10.29 -30.79 21.06
N THR A 24 -10.87 -31.96 21.37
CA THR A 24 -10.30 -32.97 22.28
C THR A 24 -10.59 -34.38 21.78
N PRO A 25 -9.82 -35.41 22.17
CA PRO A 25 -10.11 -36.80 21.78
C PRO A 25 -11.43 -37.32 22.37
N ARG A 26 -11.93 -36.71 23.46
CA ARG A 26 -13.26 -37.01 24.01
C ARG A 26 -14.37 -36.50 23.10
N ASP A 27 -14.25 -35.25 22.63
CA ASP A 27 -15.19 -34.63 21.69
C ASP A 27 -15.23 -35.38 20.35
N ALA A 28 -14.07 -35.85 19.85
CA ALA A 28 -14.00 -36.69 18.65
C ALA A 28 -14.81 -38.00 18.78
N ARG A 29 -14.69 -38.69 19.93
CA ARG A 29 -15.44 -39.93 20.19
C ARG A 29 -16.94 -39.67 20.31
N GLU A 30 -17.32 -38.55 20.89
CA GLU A 30 -18.73 -38.18 21.05
C GLU A 30 -19.39 -37.89 19.69
N LYS A 31 -18.72 -37.13 18.81
CA LYS A 31 -19.18 -36.90 17.43
C LYS A 31 -19.33 -38.19 16.64
N LEU A 32 -18.39 -39.13 16.77
CA LEU A 32 -18.45 -40.42 16.07
C LEU A 32 -19.55 -41.34 16.63
N ARG A 33 -19.83 -41.25 17.94
CA ARG A 33 -20.93 -41.99 18.57
C ARG A 33 -22.30 -41.53 18.05
N PHE A 34 -22.50 -40.23 17.80
CA PHE A 34 -23.72 -39.73 17.17
C PHE A 34 -23.97 -40.32 15.78
N GLN A 35 -22.90 -40.69 15.06
CA GLN A 35 -22.98 -41.34 13.75
C GLN A 35 -23.09 -42.87 13.83
N LYS A 36 -23.27 -43.43 15.03
CA LYS A 36 -23.30 -44.89 15.30
C LYS A 36 -21.98 -45.60 14.95
N ILE A 37 -20.87 -44.87 14.96
CA ILE A 37 -19.52 -45.37 14.72
C ILE A 37 -18.81 -45.53 16.09
N TYR A 38 -18.44 -46.75 16.45
CA TYR A 38 -17.82 -47.07 17.73
C TYR A 38 -16.30 -47.19 17.60
N VAL A 39 -15.59 -46.21 18.15
CA VAL A 39 -14.14 -46.07 17.99
C VAL A 39 -13.39 -47.09 18.84
N THR A 40 -12.52 -47.87 18.21
CA THR A 40 -11.62 -48.82 18.87
C THR A 40 -10.27 -48.20 19.16
N ASP A 41 -9.77 -47.36 18.27
CA ASP A 41 -8.51 -46.63 18.45
C ASP A 41 -8.61 -45.23 17.84
N ILE A 42 -8.04 -44.24 18.52
CA ILE A 42 -8.04 -42.84 18.06
C ILE A 42 -6.68 -42.22 18.33
N VAL A 43 -6.03 -41.77 17.26
CA VAL A 43 -4.70 -41.18 17.30
C VAL A 43 -4.80 -39.78 16.74
N GLU A 44 -4.28 -38.81 17.48
CA GLU A 44 -4.12 -37.46 16.96
C GLU A 44 -3.12 -37.51 15.82
N VAL A 45 -3.55 -37.16 14.61
CA VAL A 45 -2.62 -36.96 13.51
C VAL A 45 -1.92 -35.67 13.80
N ARG A 46 -0.77 -35.76 14.50
CA ARG A 46 0.21 -34.68 14.53
C ARG A 46 0.70 -34.52 13.11
N GLY A 47 -0.01 -33.69 12.34
CA GLY A 47 0.37 -33.33 11.00
C GLY A 47 1.85 -32.99 11.00
N THR A 48 2.56 -33.54 10.02
CA THR A 48 3.98 -33.37 9.74
C THR A 48 4.32 -31.89 9.58
N ALA A 49 4.35 -31.17 10.70
CA ALA A 49 4.81 -29.81 10.81
C ALA A 49 6.33 -29.86 10.69
N GLY A 50 6.85 -29.16 9.67
CA GLY A 50 8.24 -29.23 9.24
C GLY A 50 9.25 -29.23 10.38
N LYS A 51 10.31 -30.05 10.22
CA LYS A 51 11.50 -30.09 11.08
C LYS A 51 11.90 -28.69 11.54
N ARG A 52 11.58 -28.36 12.79
CA ARG A 52 12.15 -27.21 13.52
C ARG A 52 13.58 -27.60 13.89
N GLN A 53 14.56 -27.12 13.14
CA GLN A 53 15.94 -27.10 13.64
C GLN A 53 16.05 -25.94 14.62
N VAL A 54 16.35 -26.28 15.88
CA VAL A 54 16.77 -25.33 16.90
C VAL A 54 18.27 -25.12 16.68
N VAL A 55 18.66 -24.02 16.04
CA VAL A 55 20.05 -23.57 16.05
C VAL A 55 20.23 -22.72 17.31
N LYS A 56 21.15 -23.12 18.18
CA LYS A 56 21.59 -22.31 19.32
C LYS A 56 22.69 -21.39 18.84
N ASP A 57 22.53 -20.09 19.03
CA ASP A 57 23.66 -19.16 18.94
C ASP A 57 24.53 -19.28 20.21
N ALA A 58 25.79 -18.89 20.11
CA ALA A 58 26.83 -19.06 21.13
C ALA A 58 26.54 -18.37 22.49
N SER A 59 25.45 -17.62 22.61
CA SER A 59 25.00 -16.92 23.82
C SER A 59 23.81 -17.60 24.54
N GLY A 60 23.33 -18.75 24.07
CA GLY A 60 22.41 -19.62 24.84
C GLY A 60 20.94 -19.17 24.94
N GLU A 61 20.52 -18.09 24.26
CA GLU A 61 19.13 -17.64 24.27
C GLU A 61 18.26 -18.38 23.23
N LYS A 62 17.09 -18.89 23.65
CA LYS A 62 16.15 -19.61 22.77
C LYS A 62 15.22 -18.62 22.08
N ARG A 63 15.40 -18.35 20.79
CA ARG A 63 14.37 -17.68 19.97
C ARG A 63 13.56 -18.70 19.15
N VAL A 64 12.24 -18.66 19.32
CA VAL A 64 11.28 -19.41 18.49
C VAL A 64 11.12 -18.64 17.19
N VAL A 65 11.84 -19.05 16.14
CA VAL A 65 11.57 -18.55 14.79
C VAL A 65 10.32 -19.27 14.27
N VAL A 66 9.23 -18.51 14.13
CA VAL A 66 7.99 -18.98 13.52
C VAL A 66 8.28 -19.24 12.04
N SER A 67 8.49 -20.51 11.70
CA SER A 67 8.45 -21.01 10.32
C SER A 67 7.02 -20.87 9.80
N THR A 68 6.65 -19.67 9.33
CA THR A 68 5.62 -19.56 8.30
C THR A 68 6.11 -20.33 7.07
N ALA A 69 5.23 -20.93 6.26
CA ALA A 69 5.62 -21.53 4.98
C ALA A 69 6.08 -20.49 3.93
N LEU A 70 5.96 -19.21 4.28
CA LEU A 70 6.30 -18.03 3.48
C LEU A 70 7.75 -17.96 2.97
N PRO A 71 8.82 -18.34 3.72
CA PRO A 71 10.19 -18.23 3.23
C PRO A 71 10.52 -19.28 2.17
N LYS A 72 9.90 -20.47 2.22
CA LYS A 72 10.07 -21.48 1.16
C LYS A 72 9.38 -21.03 -0.12
N VAL A 73 8.14 -20.56 -0.02
CA VAL A 73 7.40 -20.02 -1.19
C VAL A 73 8.13 -18.80 -1.76
N MET A 74 8.63 -17.89 -0.92
CA MET A 74 9.45 -16.75 -1.35
C MET A 74 10.75 -17.19 -2.01
N GLN A 75 11.45 -18.20 -1.48
CA GLN A 75 12.65 -18.75 -2.10
C GLN A 75 12.34 -19.37 -3.47
N TYR A 76 11.26 -20.16 -3.61
CA TYR A 76 10.85 -20.71 -4.89
C TYR A 76 10.44 -19.62 -5.90
N CYS A 77 9.71 -18.60 -5.47
CA CYS A 77 9.36 -17.46 -6.31
C CYS A 77 10.57 -16.62 -6.71
N ALA A 78 11.56 -16.45 -5.82
CA ALA A 78 12.81 -15.77 -6.15
C ALA A 78 13.59 -16.57 -7.21
N VAL A 79 13.71 -17.89 -7.06
CA VAL A 79 14.36 -18.78 -8.04
C VAL A 79 13.63 -18.73 -9.39
N LEU A 80 12.30 -18.74 -9.41
CA LEU A 80 11.50 -18.59 -10.63
C LEU A 80 11.70 -17.21 -11.28
N ALA A 81 11.79 -16.12 -10.50
CA ALA A 81 12.07 -14.79 -11.02
C ALA A 81 13.49 -14.69 -11.63
N PHE A 82 14.49 -15.29 -11.00
CA PHE A 82 15.85 -15.37 -11.57
C PHE A 82 15.90 -16.24 -12.83
N ALA A 83 15.14 -17.35 -12.87
CA ALA A 83 15.02 -18.18 -14.07
C ALA A 83 14.34 -17.42 -15.22
N ALA A 84 13.26 -16.68 -14.94
CA ALA A 84 12.58 -15.84 -15.93
C ALA A 84 13.48 -14.71 -16.46
N ALA A 85 14.24 -14.04 -15.58
CA ALA A 85 15.25 -13.06 -15.99
C ALA A 85 16.34 -13.70 -16.86
N GLY A 86 16.79 -14.90 -16.51
CA GLY A 86 17.74 -15.67 -17.33
C GLY A 86 17.20 -16.00 -18.72
N ILE A 87 15.93 -16.41 -18.82
CA ILE A 87 15.26 -16.66 -20.11
C ILE A 87 15.16 -15.37 -20.94
N GLU A 88 14.83 -14.23 -20.33
CA GLU A 88 14.81 -12.93 -21.04
C GLU A 88 16.21 -12.52 -21.54
N VAL A 89 17.26 -12.70 -20.73
CA VAL A 89 18.65 -12.43 -21.15
C VAL A 89 19.07 -13.36 -22.28
N ILE A 90 18.69 -14.64 -22.23
CA ILE A 90 18.97 -15.62 -23.29
C ILE A 90 18.24 -15.24 -24.59
N GLN A 91 16.96 -14.83 -24.51
CA GLN A 91 16.21 -14.32 -25.66
C GLN A 91 16.85 -13.05 -26.24
N LEU A 92 17.37 -12.16 -25.39
CA LEU A 92 18.13 -10.97 -25.78
C LEU A 92 19.43 -11.31 -26.49
N LEU A 93 20.18 -12.29 -25.97
CA LEU A 93 21.43 -12.77 -26.55
C LEU A 93 21.17 -13.48 -27.89
N MET A 94 20.08 -14.24 -28.01
CA MET A 94 19.67 -14.83 -29.30
C MET A 94 19.24 -13.75 -30.30
N ALA A 95 18.50 -12.72 -29.86
CA ALA A 95 18.12 -11.60 -30.73
C ALA A 95 19.31 -10.71 -31.13
N TRP A 96 20.32 -10.58 -30.27
CA TRP A 96 21.57 -9.87 -30.56
C TRP A 96 22.48 -10.69 -31.49
N SER A 97 22.57 -12.01 -31.29
CA SER A 97 23.26 -12.95 -32.18
C SER A 97 22.61 -13.02 -33.58
N ALA A 98 21.28 -12.90 -33.65
CA ALA A 98 20.56 -12.79 -34.92
C ALA A 98 20.80 -11.47 -35.67
N LYS A 99 21.40 -10.45 -35.03
CA LYS A 99 21.70 -9.16 -35.67
C LYS A 99 22.79 -9.29 -36.75
N ASP A 100 23.70 -10.25 -36.59
CA ASP A 100 24.73 -10.57 -37.58
C ASP A 100 24.14 -11.29 -38.81
N SER A 101 23.01 -11.99 -38.66
CA SER A 101 22.27 -12.60 -39.78
C SER A 101 21.24 -11.67 -40.43
N VAL A 102 20.80 -10.59 -39.75
CA VAL A 102 19.94 -9.54 -40.33
C VAL A 102 20.73 -8.55 -41.19
N ALA A 103 22.04 -8.37 -40.96
CA ALA A 103 22.90 -7.61 -41.86
C ALA A 103 22.98 -8.23 -43.28
N ALA A 104 22.78 -9.54 -43.41
CA ALA A 104 22.72 -10.24 -44.70
C ALA A 104 21.37 -10.05 -45.43
N LEU A 105 20.29 -9.68 -44.73
CA LEU A 105 18.96 -9.40 -45.30
C LEU A 105 18.69 -7.90 -45.50
N ALA A 106 19.48 -7.03 -44.89
CA ALA A 106 19.41 -5.57 -45.05
C ALA A 106 19.85 -5.07 -46.44
N GLY A 107 20.37 -5.94 -47.31
CA GLY A 107 20.73 -5.61 -48.70
C GLY A 107 19.53 -5.31 -49.62
N GLN A 108 18.28 -5.51 -49.19
CA GLN A 108 17.10 -5.34 -50.05
C GLN A 108 15.95 -4.46 -49.51
N ALA A 109 16.07 -3.84 -48.33
CA ALA A 109 15.03 -2.93 -47.83
C ALA A 109 15.57 -1.53 -47.58
N GLY A 110 15.03 -0.56 -48.33
CA GLY A 110 15.42 0.85 -48.34
C GLY A 110 15.34 1.55 -46.98
N ALA A 111 16.09 2.64 -46.89
CA ALA A 111 16.33 3.46 -45.72
C ALA A 111 15.03 3.85 -44.96
N GLY A 112 14.92 3.39 -43.71
CA GLY A 112 13.86 3.82 -42.79
C GLY A 112 13.79 3.06 -41.45
N ALA A 113 14.30 1.83 -41.36
CA ALA A 113 14.02 0.93 -40.24
C ALA A 113 15.13 0.77 -39.17
N ALA A 114 16.02 1.76 -38.97
CA ALA A 114 17.26 1.55 -38.21
C ALA A 114 17.37 2.10 -36.76
N PRO A 115 16.55 3.04 -36.21
CA PRO A 115 16.70 3.45 -34.81
C PRO A 115 15.84 2.63 -33.81
N ILE A 116 14.88 1.85 -34.31
CA ILE A 116 13.75 1.27 -33.55
C ILE A 116 14.15 -0.03 -32.79
N THR A 117 15.17 -0.75 -33.27
CA THR A 117 15.67 -2.00 -32.66
C THR A 117 16.59 -1.80 -31.46
N GLY A 118 17.26 -0.64 -31.36
CA GLY A 118 18.13 -0.33 -30.21
C GLY A 118 17.33 -0.09 -28.93
N LEU A 119 16.21 0.64 -29.03
CA LEU A 119 15.34 0.94 -27.90
C LEU A 119 14.67 -0.32 -27.35
N THR A 120 14.16 -1.21 -28.21
CA THR A 120 13.54 -2.48 -27.77
C THR A 120 14.54 -3.40 -27.07
N LEU A 121 15.79 -3.48 -27.55
CA LEU A 121 16.87 -4.22 -26.88
C LEU A 121 17.21 -3.62 -25.50
N LEU A 122 17.31 -2.28 -25.41
CA LEU A 122 17.59 -1.57 -24.16
C LEU A 122 16.49 -1.82 -23.12
N VAL A 123 15.23 -1.82 -23.56
CA VAL A 123 14.04 -2.04 -22.74
C VAL A 123 13.94 -3.48 -22.25
N LYS A 124 14.17 -4.45 -23.13
CA LYS A 124 14.26 -5.86 -22.72
C LYS A 124 15.41 -6.05 -21.73
N GLY A 125 16.53 -5.33 -21.91
CA GLY A 125 17.67 -5.40 -20.99
C GLY A 125 17.34 -4.83 -19.61
N ILE A 126 16.63 -3.71 -19.58
CA ILE A 126 16.13 -3.09 -18.33
C ILE A 126 15.07 -3.99 -17.67
N SER A 127 14.16 -4.61 -18.44
CA SER A 127 13.17 -5.58 -17.95
C SER A 127 13.84 -6.79 -17.30
N ALA A 128 14.85 -7.37 -17.95
CA ALA A 128 15.57 -8.52 -17.44
C ALA A 128 16.35 -8.17 -16.16
N ALA A 129 17.02 -7.01 -16.15
CA ALA A 129 17.71 -6.49 -14.97
C ALA A 129 16.74 -6.23 -13.81
N ALA A 130 15.57 -5.64 -14.09
CA ALA A 130 14.53 -5.40 -13.10
C ALA A 130 13.97 -6.71 -12.54
N THR A 131 13.70 -7.71 -13.38
CA THR A 131 13.20 -9.03 -12.97
C THR A 131 14.19 -9.77 -12.06
N GLY A 132 15.49 -9.71 -12.35
CA GLY A 132 16.54 -10.23 -11.46
C GLY A 132 16.64 -9.46 -10.14
N MET A 133 16.48 -8.14 -10.17
CA MET A 133 16.48 -7.29 -8.97
C MET A 133 15.25 -7.52 -8.09
N PHE A 134 14.09 -7.80 -8.68
CA PHE A 134 12.88 -8.21 -7.95
C PHE A 134 13.04 -9.60 -7.34
N GLY A 135 13.69 -10.54 -8.03
CA GLY A 135 14.11 -11.82 -7.46
C GLY A 135 14.96 -11.64 -6.19
N TYR A 136 15.91 -10.70 -6.22
CA TYR A 136 16.69 -10.32 -5.04
C TYR A 136 15.85 -9.68 -3.92
N ALA A 137 14.88 -8.82 -4.27
CA ALA A 137 13.96 -8.22 -3.30
C ALA A 137 13.02 -9.26 -2.64
N ILE A 138 12.56 -10.26 -3.38
CA ILE A 138 11.78 -11.41 -2.87
C ILE A 138 12.64 -12.22 -1.89
N ALA A 139 13.91 -12.48 -2.21
CA ALA A 139 14.85 -13.19 -1.34
C ALA A 139 15.09 -12.47 0.00
N ARG A 140 14.91 -11.14 0.05
CA ARG A 140 14.94 -10.33 1.29
C ARG A 140 13.63 -10.32 2.09
N GLY A 141 12.64 -11.14 1.72
CA GLY A 141 11.39 -11.31 2.47
C GLY A 141 10.31 -10.28 2.16
N ARG A 142 10.34 -9.62 1.00
CA ARG A 142 9.41 -8.52 0.67
C ARG A 142 8.22 -8.99 -0.15
N ALA A 143 7.06 -9.11 0.51
CA ALA A 143 5.85 -9.65 -0.11
C ALA A 143 5.31 -8.82 -1.29
N TRP A 144 5.57 -7.50 -1.33
CA TRP A 144 5.17 -6.67 -2.46
C TRP A 144 5.89 -7.06 -3.76
N ALA A 145 7.14 -7.53 -3.67
CA ALA A 145 7.94 -7.88 -4.85
C ALA A 145 7.36 -9.10 -5.59
N LEU A 146 6.62 -9.98 -4.89
CA LEU A 146 5.92 -11.12 -5.49
C LEU A 146 4.79 -10.69 -6.42
N TRP A 147 3.97 -9.72 -5.98
CA TRP A 147 2.89 -9.16 -6.79
C TRP A 147 3.43 -8.47 -8.04
N VAL A 148 4.60 -7.83 -7.93
CA VAL A 148 5.27 -7.16 -9.04
C VAL A 148 5.82 -8.16 -10.04
N THR A 149 6.51 -9.21 -9.57
CA THR A 149 6.99 -10.27 -10.46
C THR A 149 5.84 -11.00 -11.14
N ALA A 150 4.72 -11.21 -10.45
CA ALA A 150 3.52 -11.81 -11.04
C ALA A 150 2.90 -10.90 -12.11
N LEU A 151 2.81 -9.59 -11.85
CA LEU A 151 2.35 -8.60 -12.83
C LEU A 151 3.28 -8.53 -14.04
N PHE A 152 4.61 -8.48 -13.82
CA PHE A 152 5.60 -8.49 -14.89
C PHE A 152 5.57 -9.78 -15.72
N ALA A 153 5.41 -10.94 -15.08
CA ALA A 153 5.25 -12.22 -15.76
C ALA A 153 3.96 -12.26 -16.58
N LEU A 154 2.86 -11.71 -16.07
CA LEU A 154 1.60 -11.56 -16.83
C LEU A 154 1.77 -10.65 -18.05
N ILE A 155 2.47 -9.52 -17.90
CA ILE A 155 2.76 -8.60 -19.01
C ILE A 155 3.68 -9.25 -20.05
N ASN A 156 4.68 -10.03 -19.62
CA ASN A 156 5.65 -10.70 -20.50
C ASN A 156 5.12 -11.96 -21.19
N PHE A 157 4.14 -12.64 -20.60
CA PHE A 157 3.49 -13.81 -21.20
C PHE A 157 2.41 -13.42 -22.22
N ALA A 158 2.05 -12.13 -22.28
CA ALA A 158 1.22 -11.61 -23.36
C ALA A 158 2.05 -11.64 -24.67
N PRO A 159 1.57 -12.29 -25.74
CA PRO A 159 2.28 -12.28 -27.02
C PRO A 159 2.50 -10.84 -27.50
N SER A 160 3.63 -10.62 -28.18
CA SER A 160 3.94 -9.33 -28.80
C SER A 160 2.79 -8.93 -29.71
N PHE A 161 2.16 -7.81 -29.36
CA PHE A 161 0.95 -7.24 -29.97
C PHE A 161 0.94 -7.24 -31.52
N GLY A 162 2.13 -7.12 -32.13
CA GLY A 162 2.32 -7.11 -33.58
C GLY A 162 2.33 -8.49 -34.28
N SER A 163 2.58 -9.60 -33.58
CA SER A 163 2.63 -10.93 -34.20
C SER A 163 1.26 -11.60 -34.33
N LEU A 164 0.22 -10.97 -33.79
CA LEU A 164 -1.14 -11.48 -33.85
C LEU A 164 -1.91 -10.99 -35.08
N LEU A 165 -1.32 -10.11 -35.94
CA LEU A 165 -1.96 -9.19 -36.94
C LEU A 165 -2.77 -9.84 -38.09
N SER A 166 -3.20 -11.10 -37.92
CA SER A 166 -4.01 -11.85 -38.87
C SER A 166 -5.19 -12.49 -38.14
N GLU A 167 -6.40 -12.13 -38.58
CA GLU A 167 -7.73 -12.66 -38.25
C GLU A 167 -8.41 -12.22 -36.93
N ASN A 168 -9.36 -11.29 -37.12
CA ASN A 168 -10.66 -11.00 -36.49
C ASN A 168 -11.03 -11.34 -35.02
N ASP A 169 -10.26 -12.10 -34.24
CA ASP A 169 -10.47 -12.30 -32.78
C ASP A 169 -9.71 -11.26 -31.91
N TYR A 170 -9.05 -10.33 -32.59
CA TYR A 170 -8.16 -9.28 -32.09
C TYR A 170 -8.73 -8.38 -31.00
N ILE A 171 -10.03 -8.10 -31.07
CA ILE A 171 -10.65 -7.00 -30.35
C ILE A 171 -10.95 -7.40 -28.90
N GLN A 172 -11.26 -8.67 -28.64
CA GLN A 172 -11.59 -9.15 -27.30
C GLN A 172 -10.36 -9.42 -26.42
N GLY A 173 -9.26 -9.92 -27.00
CA GLY A 173 -8.00 -10.15 -26.29
C GLY A 173 -7.36 -8.83 -25.83
N LEU A 174 -7.41 -7.80 -26.69
CA LEU A 174 -6.91 -6.48 -26.36
C LEU A 174 -7.70 -5.78 -25.28
N PHE A 175 -9.03 -5.86 -25.40
CA PHE A 175 -9.95 -5.31 -24.41
C PHE A 175 -9.68 -6.00 -23.08
N SER A 176 -9.63 -7.33 -23.02
CA SER A 176 -9.43 -8.04 -21.75
C SER A 176 -8.06 -7.79 -21.09
N LEU A 177 -6.97 -7.61 -21.86
CA LEU A 177 -5.62 -7.34 -21.32
C LEU A 177 -5.43 -5.89 -20.88
N VAL A 178 -5.93 -4.91 -21.64
CA VAL A 178 -5.80 -3.50 -21.28
C VAL A 178 -6.80 -3.12 -20.19
N PHE A 179 -8.04 -3.62 -20.26
CA PHE A 179 -9.03 -3.45 -19.20
C PHE A 179 -8.64 -4.24 -17.95
N GLY A 180 -8.10 -5.45 -18.09
CA GLY A 180 -7.58 -6.25 -16.99
C GLY A 180 -6.33 -5.65 -16.36
N GLY A 181 -5.43 -5.09 -17.15
CA GLY A 181 -4.20 -4.41 -16.71
C GLY A 181 -4.46 -3.05 -16.06
N LEU A 182 -5.36 -2.24 -16.62
CA LEU A 182 -5.82 -1.00 -15.99
C LEU A 182 -6.70 -1.27 -14.77
N ALA A 183 -7.58 -2.26 -14.80
CA ALA A 183 -8.32 -2.68 -13.62
C ALA A 183 -7.35 -3.21 -12.55
N ALA A 184 -6.32 -3.98 -12.91
CA ALA A 184 -5.30 -4.43 -11.97
C ALA A 184 -4.45 -3.27 -11.45
N LEU A 185 -4.05 -2.30 -12.28
CA LEU A 185 -3.34 -1.09 -11.86
C LEU A 185 -4.22 -0.19 -11.00
N CYS A 186 -5.51 -0.07 -11.28
CA CYS A 186 -6.46 0.67 -10.47
C CYS A 186 -6.77 -0.08 -9.17
N VAL A 187 -6.85 -1.41 -9.18
CA VAL A 187 -7.00 -2.24 -7.97
C VAL A 187 -5.72 -2.20 -7.14
N LEU A 188 -4.53 -2.19 -7.76
CA LEU A 188 -3.25 -2.04 -7.07
C LEU A 188 -3.07 -0.62 -6.55
N ALA A 189 -3.44 0.40 -7.34
CA ALA A 189 -3.45 1.80 -6.93
C ALA A 189 -4.47 2.02 -5.81
N TRP A 190 -5.63 1.36 -5.84
CA TRP A 190 -6.64 1.38 -4.79
C TRP A 190 -6.21 0.59 -3.55
N ALA A 191 -5.59 -0.57 -3.72
CA ALA A 191 -5.01 -1.36 -2.64
C ALA A 191 -3.89 -0.59 -1.95
N GLN A 192 -3.10 0.16 -2.71
CA GLN A 192 -2.10 1.09 -2.19
C GLN A 192 -2.73 2.37 -1.62
N PHE A 193 -3.78 2.93 -2.21
CA PHE A 193 -4.46 4.12 -1.67
C PHE A 193 -5.13 3.84 -0.33
N LYS A 194 -5.67 2.63 -0.16
CA LYS A 194 -6.09 2.10 1.13
C LYS A 194 -4.97 2.17 2.16
N ASP A 195 -3.71 2.04 1.73
CA ASP A 195 -2.51 2.16 2.54
C ASP A 195 -1.87 3.55 2.61
N ILE A 196 -2.13 4.46 1.66
CA ILE A 196 -1.56 5.83 1.59
C ILE A 196 -2.15 6.75 2.66
N GLY A 197 -3.39 6.48 3.13
CA GLY A 197 -3.95 7.14 4.32
C GLY A 197 -3.42 6.59 5.66
N ALA A 198 -2.64 5.52 5.64
CA ALA A 198 -2.09 4.88 6.82
C ALA A 198 -0.62 5.24 6.98
N SER A 199 -0.36 6.16 7.90
CA SER A 199 0.91 6.44 8.59
C SER A 199 2.14 5.67 8.05
N GLU A 200 3.09 6.40 7.45
CA GLU A 200 4.44 5.90 7.10
C GLU A 200 5.32 5.51 8.31
N GLY A 201 4.72 5.42 9.51
CA GLY A 201 5.34 4.78 10.66
C GLY A 201 5.22 3.26 10.56
N ASN A 202 6.22 2.55 11.11
CA ASN A 202 6.32 1.09 11.13
C ASN A 202 5.26 0.39 12.03
N ASP A 203 4.12 1.05 12.28
CA ASP A 203 3.25 0.82 13.43
C ASP A 203 1.77 1.03 13.04
N LYS A 204 1.36 0.30 11.99
CA LYS A 204 0.00 0.37 11.41
C LYS A 204 -0.98 -0.49 12.21
N ILE A 205 -2.10 0.12 12.60
CA ILE A 205 -3.24 -0.59 13.21
C ILE A 205 -4.12 -1.20 12.11
N THR A 206 -4.29 -2.52 12.15
CA THR A 206 -5.25 -3.27 11.34
C THR A 206 -6.67 -2.99 11.82
N ASN A 207 -7.53 -2.56 10.90
CA ASN A 207 -8.95 -2.27 11.14
C ASN A 207 -9.20 -1.20 12.23
N LEU A 208 -8.72 0.01 11.96
CA LEU A 208 -8.71 1.16 12.89
C LEU A 208 -10.12 1.53 13.41
N ASN A 209 -11.18 1.30 12.63
CA ASN A 209 -12.57 1.57 13.02
C ASN A 209 -13.00 0.68 14.18
N GLU A 210 -12.79 -0.62 14.05
CA GLU A 210 -13.15 -1.60 15.07
C GLU A 210 -12.31 -1.44 16.33
N VAL A 211 -10.99 -1.24 16.17
CA VAL A 211 -10.11 -0.97 17.32
C VAL A 211 -10.57 0.30 18.05
N SER A 212 -10.93 1.37 17.33
CA SER A 212 -11.48 2.58 17.94
C SER A 212 -12.80 2.32 18.70
N ALA A 213 -13.70 1.53 18.14
CA ALA A 213 -14.98 1.19 18.75
C ALA A 213 -14.81 0.35 20.03
N VAL A 214 -14.01 -0.72 19.95
CA VAL A 214 -13.65 -1.60 21.06
C VAL A 214 -12.96 -0.81 22.18
N THR A 215 -12.03 0.09 21.84
CA THR A 215 -11.34 0.94 22.82
C THR A 215 -12.33 1.85 23.55
N ARG A 216 -13.30 2.43 22.81
CA ARG A 216 -14.34 3.29 23.39
C ARG A 216 -15.26 2.51 24.34
N GLN A 217 -15.71 1.34 23.92
CA GLN A 217 -16.53 0.47 24.77
C GLN A 217 -15.78 0.05 26.04
N LEU A 218 -14.50 -0.33 25.90
CA LEU A 218 -13.66 -0.66 27.04
C LEU A 218 -13.53 0.53 28.01
N ALA A 219 -13.30 1.73 27.49
CA ALA A 219 -13.25 2.96 28.29
C ALA A 219 -14.56 3.19 29.05
N THR A 220 -15.71 3.08 28.39
CA THR A 220 -17.03 3.24 29.02
C THR A 220 -17.27 2.22 30.14
N LEU A 221 -16.91 0.95 29.91
CA LEU A 221 -17.09 -0.11 30.91
C LEU A 221 -16.17 0.11 32.13
N LEU A 222 -14.90 0.45 31.90
CA LEU A 222 -13.97 0.76 32.98
C LEU A 222 -14.39 1.99 33.78
N HIS A 223 -14.87 3.03 33.10
CA HIS A 223 -15.41 4.23 33.75
C HIS A 223 -16.63 3.91 34.62
N SER A 224 -17.39 2.86 34.27
CA SER A 224 -18.50 2.34 35.08
C SER A 224 -18.05 1.48 36.27
N GLY A 225 -16.74 1.41 36.53
CA GLY A 225 -16.15 0.61 37.61
C GLY A 225 -16.07 -0.89 37.32
N ILE A 226 -16.32 -1.32 36.08
CA ILE A 226 -16.26 -2.75 35.71
C ILE A 226 -14.78 -3.17 35.62
N PRO A 227 -14.36 -4.26 36.28
CA PRO A 227 -12.97 -4.73 36.21
C PRO A 227 -12.53 -5.05 34.78
N LEU A 228 -11.26 -4.76 34.46
CA LEU A 228 -10.70 -4.88 33.10
C LEU A 228 -10.93 -6.26 32.46
N ALA A 229 -10.75 -7.35 33.19
CA ALA A 229 -10.98 -8.70 32.66
C ALA A 229 -12.46 -8.96 32.29
N GLN A 230 -13.40 -8.40 33.06
CA GLN A 230 -14.83 -8.49 32.77
C GLN A 230 -15.20 -7.59 31.58
N ALA A 231 -14.67 -6.37 31.56
CA ALA A 231 -14.87 -5.44 30.46
C ALA A 231 -14.35 -6.01 29.13
N LEU A 232 -13.17 -6.63 29.13
CA LEU A 232 -12.63 -7.35 27.96
C LEU A 232 -13.56 -8.50 27.53
N SER A 233 -14.17 -9.24 28.46
CA SER A 233 -15.12 -10.31 28.13
C SER A 233 -16.35 -9.78 27.41
N ALA A 234 -16.92 -8.67 27.89
CA ALA A 234 -18.08 -8.04 27.26
C ALA A 234 -17.76 -7.54 25.84
N VAL A 235 -16.58 -6.95 25.64
CA VAL A 235 -16.20 -6.41 24.31
C VAL A 235 -15.82 -7.54 23.33
N ILE A 236 -15.33 -8.69 23.81
CA ILE A 236 -15.09 -9.90 22.97
C ILE A 236 -16.38 -10.42 22.34
N GLU A 237 -17.52 -10.30 23.03
CA GLU A 237 -18.82 -10.76 22.51
C GLU A 237 -19.38 -9.81 21.44
N GLN A 238 -19.01 -8.54 21.48
CA GLN A 238 -19.45 -7.51 20.54
C GLN A 238 -18.50 -7.31 19.35
N ALA A 239 -17.29 -7.86 19.40
CA ALA A 239 -16.31 -7.71 18.33
C ALA A 239 -16.74 -8.47 17.06
N GLU A 240 -16.96 -7.73 15.97
CA GLU A 240 -17.40 -8.30 14.68
C GLU A 240 -16.29 -9.08 13.96
N ALA A 241 -15.04 -8.57 13.94
CA ALA A 241 -13.97 -9.26 13.24
C ALA A 241 -13.42 -10.46 14.02
N PRO A 242 -13.37 -11.66 13.40
CA PRO A 242 -12.79 -12.85 14.04
C PRO A 242 -11.31 -12.67 14.42
N GLY A 243 -10.57 -11.83 13.68
CA GLY A 243 -9.18 -11.50 13.97
C GLY A 243 -9.03 -10.72 15.27
N LEU A 244 -9.82 -9.66 15.44
CA LEU A 244 -9.81 -8.83 16.64
C LEU A 244 -10.32 -9.61 17.86
N GLN A 245 -11.35 -10.44 17.68
CA GLN A 245 -11.88 -11.28 18.76
C GLN A 245 -10.82 -12.23 19.33
N LYS A 246 -10.00 -12.86 18.47
CA LYS A 246 -8.88 -13.72 18.91
C LYS A 246 -7.85 -12.94 19.72
N VAL A 247 -7.51 -11.75 19.27
CA VAL A 247 -6.56 -10.85 19.97
C VAL A 247 -7.11 -10.45 21.33
N LEU A 248 -8.37 -10.01 21.41
CA LEU A 248 -9.00 -9.63 22.67
C LEU A 248 -9.11 -10.80 23.65
N ARG A 249 -9.39 -12.03 23.17
CA ARG A 249 -9.36 -13.24 24.01
C ARG A 249 -7.98 -13.50 24.59
N HIS A 250 -6.93 -13.34 23.80
CA HIS A 250 -5.55 -13.45 24.27
C HIS A 250 -5.21 -12.38 25.32
N LEU A 251 -5.59 -11.12 25.09
CA LEU A 251 -5.39 -10.04 26.05
C LEU A 251 -6.12 -10.30 27.37
N ARG A 252 -7.39 -10.74 27.30
CA ARG A 252 -8.15 -11.12 28.49
C ARG A 252 -7.44 -12.22 29.27
N GLU A 253 -6.97 -13.26 28.59
CA GLU A 253 -6.23 -14.36 29.23
C GLU A 253 -4.96 -13.87 29.94
N GLN A 254 -4.16 -13.03 29.28
CA GLN A 254 -2.95 -12.44 29.86
C GLN A 254 -3.27 -11.57 31.09
N VAL A 255 -4.27 -10.70 30.99
CA VAL A 255 -4.69 -9.85 32.11
C VAL A 255 -5.26 -10.67 33.26
N SER A 256 -6.05 -11.72 32.97
CA SER A 256 -6.55 -12.66 33.98
C SER A 256 -5.43 -13.46 34.66
N GLN A 257 -4.29 -13.65 33.99
CA GLN A 257 -3.09 -14.26 34.55
C GLN A 257 -2.23 -13.26 35.37
N GLY A 258 -2.65 -12.00 35.46
CA GLY A 258 -1.94 -10.95 36.20
C GLY A 258 -0.86 -10.22 35.42
N VAL A 259 -0.79 -10.41 34.09
CA VAL A 259 0.12 -9.62 33.24
C VAL A 259 -0.44 -8.22 33.08
N ASP A 260 0.43 -7.22 33.16
CA ASP A 260 0.08 -5.82 32.91
C ASP A 260 -0.56 -5.65 31.54
N PHE A 261 -1.65 -4.89 31.48
CA PHE A 261 -2.42 -4.69 30.25
C PHE A 261 -1.58 -4.07 29.13
N ALA A 262 -0.74 -3.08 29.45
CA ALA A 262 0.17 -2.48 28.48
C ALA A 262 1.15 -3.49 27.88
N THR A 263 1.71 -4.38 28.71
CA THR A 263 2.64 -5.43 28.29
C THR A 263 1.94 -6.48 27.43
N ALA A 264 0.68 -6.83 27.77
CA ALA A 264 -0.14 -7.71 26.96
C ALA A 264 -0.39 -7.12 25.55
N LEU A 265 -0.67 -5.82 25.46
CA LEU A 265 -0.88 -5.12 24.18
C LEU A 265 0.35 -5.12 23.27
N GLU A 266 1.58 -5.08 23.83
CA GLU A 266 2.83 -5.12 23.05
C GLU A 266 3.02 -6.41 22.27
N THR A 267 2.41 -7.51 22.70
CA THR A 267 2.46 -8.79 21.97
C THR A 267 1.67 -8.74 20.66
N CYS A 268 0.82 -7.72 20.48
CA CYS A 268 -0.12 -7.59 19.36
C CYS A 268 0.10 -6.29 18.54
N PRO A 269 1.31 -6.06 17.98
CA PRO A 269 1.67 -4.79 17.31
C PRO A 269 0.86 -4.50 16.04
N GLY A 270 0.19 -5.50 15.47
CA GLY A 270 -0.70 -5.30 14.33
C GLY A 270 -1.99 -4.54 14.67
N TYR A 271 -2.45 -4.58 15.92
CA TYR A 271 -3.71 -3.94 16.35
C TYR A 271 -3.48 -2.75 17.29
N PHE A 272 -2.36 -2.74 18.01
CA PHE A 272 -2.05 -1.69 18.99
C PHE A 272 -0.66 -1.13 18.70
N ASN A 273 -0.62 0.15 18.32
CA ASN A 273 0.65 0.83 18.02
C ASN A 273 1.37 1.26 19.31
N THR A 274 2.62 1.68 19.17
CA THR A 274 3.50 2.18 20.25
C THR A 274 2.85 3.32 21.04
N LEU A 275 2.10 4.20 20.38
CA LEU A 275 1.39 5.29 21.06
C LEU A 275 0.31 4.74 22.01
N TYR A 276 -0.54 3.85 21.50
CA TYR A 276 -1.60 3.18 22.27
C TYR A 276 -1.01 2.49 23.50
N VAL A 277 0.01 1.66 23.28
CA VAL A 277 0.68 0.91 24.35
C VAL A 277 1.24 1.84 25.42
N ASN A 278 1.98 2.88 25.04
CA ASN A 278 2.62 3.76 26.02
C ASN A 278 1.62 4.64 26.77
N MET A 279 0.51 5.05 26.12
CA MET A 279 -0.58 5.72 26.80
C MET A 279 -1.18 4.78 27.85
N VAL A 280 -1.56 3.55 27.46
CA VAL A 280 -2.12 2.56 28.39
C VAL A 280 -1.14 2.24 29.53
N ARG A 281 0.16 2.14 29.25
CA ARG A 281 1.20 1.96 30.28
C ARG A 281 1.18 3.06 31.32
N ALA A 282 1.13 4.32 30.88
CA ALA A 282 1.06 5.46 31.79
C ALA A 282 -0.26 5.48 32.58
N GLY A 283 -1.39 5.24 31.91
CA GLY A 283 -2.70 5.15 32.56
C GLY A 283 -2.80 4.02 33.57
N GLN A 284 -2.17 2.88 33.30
CA GLN A 284 -2.13 1.76 34.24
C GLN A 284 -1.24 2.08 35.45
N ALA A 285 -0.09 2.73 35.24
CA ALA A 285 0.78 3.17 36.33
C ALA A 285 0.15 4.26 37.21
N SER A 286 -0.66 5.15 36.63
CA SER A 286 -1.37 6.22 37.35
C SER A 286 -2.75 5.81 37.88
N GLY A 287 -3.23 4.62 37.54
CA GLY A 287 -4.57 4.14 37.90
C GLY A 287 -5.73 4.81 37.15
N GLN A 288 -5.45 5.59 36.10
CA GLN A 288 -6.42 6.35 35.30
C GLN A 288 -6.62 5.69 33.92
N LEU A 289 -6.84 4.38 33.90
CA LEU A 289 -6.91 3.62 32.65
C LEU A 289 -8.15 3.99 31.81
N ASP A 290 -9.26 4.31 32.45
CA ASP A 290 -10.51 4.73 31.82
C ASP A 290 -10.38 6.07 31.07
N ASP A 291 -9.78 7.08 31.71
CA ASP A 291 -9.51 8.38 31.09
C ASP A 291 -8.56 8.25 29.89
N VAL A 292 -7.50 7.46 30.06
CA VAL A 292 -6.52 7.23 29.00
C VAL A 292 -7.14 6.49 27.81
N LEU A 293 -7.92 5.44 28.05
CA LEU A 293 -8.59 4.72 26.96
C LEU A 293 -9.63 5.59 26.25
N THR A 294 -10.30 6.51 26.96
CA THR A 294 -11.20 7.50 26.33
C THR A 294 -10.44 8.36 25.32
N ARG A 295 -9.27 8.88 25.71
CA ARG A 295 -8.43 9.71 24.84
C ARG A 295 -7.86 8.93 23.67
N VAL A 296 -7.43 7.69 23.91
CA VAL A 296 -6.96 6.79 22.86
C VAL A 296 -8.10 6.54 21.85
N ALA A 297 -9.32 6.28 22.33
CA ALA A 297 -10.49 6.08 21.47
C ALA A 297 -10.84 7.31 20.65
N GLU A 298 -10.74 8.52 21.21
CA GLU A 298 -10.92 9.79 20.50
C GLU A 298 -9.84 10.01 19.44
N TYR A 299 -8.57 9.78 19.79
CA TYR A 299 -7.46 9.86 18.85
C TYR A 299 -7.67 8.91 17.67
N LEU A 300 -7.98 7.64 17.93
CA LEU A 300 -8.24 6.66 16.87
C LEU A 300 -9.47 7.05 16.03
N SER A 301 -10.55 7.52 16.65
CA SER A 301 -11.73 7.98 15.92
C SER A 301 -11.43 9.15 14.98
N ASN A 302 -10.65 10.12 15.46
CA ASN A 302 -10.20 11.26 14.65
C ASN A 302 -9.28 10.82 13.49
N GLN A 303 -8.34 9.90 13.73
CA GLN A 303 -7.54 9.31 12.66
C GLN A 303 -8.40 8.57 11.63
N ASN A 304 -9.42 7.86 12.07
CA ASN A 304 -10.36 7.18 11.18
C ASN A 304 -11.13 8.18 10.30
N ARG A 305 -11.67 9.24 10.92
CA ARG A 305 -12.43 10.27 10.23
C ARG A 305 -11.58 10.95 9.16
N LEU A 306 -10.35 11.33 9.49
CA LEU A 306 -9.38 11.88 8.54
C LEU A 306 -9.11 10.90 7.39
N ARG A 307 -8.81 9.64 7.71
CA ARG A 307 -8.55 8.60 6.70
C ARG A 307 -9.73 8.41 5.76
N ASN A 308 -10.94 8.26 6.29
CA ASN A 308 -12.14 8.06 5.48
C ASN A 308 -12.44 9.28 4.62
N LYS A 309 -12.23 10.48 5.14
CA LYS A 309 -12.36 11.72 4.37
C LYS A 309 -11.38 11.76 3.20
N VAL A 310 -10.11 11.43 3.44
CA VAL A 310 -9.09 11.34 2.38
C VAL A 310 -9.44 10.27 1.34
N ILE A 311 -9.85 9.07 1.78
CA ILE A 311 -10.25 7.98 0.88
C ILE A 311 -11.45 8.40 0.03
N SER A 312 -12.51 8.95 0.64
CA SER A 312 -13.71 9.39 -0.07
C SER A 312 -13.42 10.53 -1.05
N ALA A 313 -12.56 11.48 -0.66
CA ALA A 313 -12.16 12.59 -1.52
C ALA A 313 -11.31 12.16 -2.72
N MET A 314 -10.54 11.07 -2.59
CA MET A 314 -9.69 10.52 -3.65
C MET A 314 -10.39 9.51 -4.56
N MET A 315 -11.52 8.97 -4.11
CA MET A 315 -12.30 7.99 -4.87
C MET A 315 -12.81 8.55 -6.20
N TYR A 316 -13.35 9.77 -6.18
CA TYR A 316 -13.88 10.41 -7.38
C TYR A 316 -12.78 10.69 -8.44
N PRO A 317 -11.65 11.34 -8.11
CA PRO A 317 -10.52 11.47 -9.05
C PRO A 317 -10.04 10.13 -9.61
N ALA A 318 -9.95 9.08 -8.78
CA ALA A 318 -9.50 7.77 -9.21
C ALA A 318 -10.44 7.17 -10.26
N ILE A 319 -11.76 7.21 -10.02
CA ILE A 319 -12.76 6.71 -10.96
C ILE A 319 -12.73 7.51 -12.27
N MET A 320 -12.76 8.85 -12.19
CA MET A 320 -12.74 9.71 -13.36
C MET A 320 -11.48 9.53 -14.20
N LEU A 321 -10.30 9.44 -13.57
CA LEU A 321 -9.04 9.20 -14.26
C LEU A 321 -9.04 7.82 -14.94
N THR A 322 -9.58 6.79 -14.26
CA THR A 322 -9.70 5.45 -14.84
C THR A 322 -10.58 5.46 -16.10
N VAL A 323 -11.77 6.06 -16.03
CA VAL A 323 -12.68 6.19 -17.19
C VAL A 323 -12.04 7.03 -18.30
N SER A 324 -11.37 8.11 -17.95
CA SER A 324 -10.67 9.00 -18.88
C SER A 324 -9.61 8.26 -19.68
N VAL A 325 -8.72 7.54 -19.00
CA VAL A 325 -7.67 6.74 -19.64
C VAL A 325 -8.25 5.65 -20.54
N LEU A 326 -9.32 4.98 -20.08
CA LEU A 326 -10.02 3.94 -20.85
C LEU A 326 -10.61 4.50 -22.15
N VAL A 327 -11.29 5.65 -22.10
CA VAL A 327 -11.86 6.30 -23.29
C VAL A 327 -10.75 6.66 -24.28
N VAL A 328 -9.65 7.24 -23.80
CA VAL A 328 -8.51 7.61 -24.67
C VAL A 328 -7.91 6.39 -25.34
N ILE A 329 -7.70 5.30 -24.61
CA ILE A 329 -7.19 4.04 -25.16
C ILE A 329 -8.15 3.47 -26.19
N ALA A 330 -9.46 3.46 -25.92
CA ALA A 330 -10.45 2.95 -26.86
C ALA A 330 -10.47 3.77 -28.17
N LEU A 331 -10.39 5.10 -28.07
CA LEU A 331 -10.29 5.97 -29.24
C LEU A 331 -9.02 5.69 -30.05
N MET A 332 -7.86 5.59 -29.37
CA MET A 332 -6.57 5.31 -30.00
C MET A 332 -6.52 3.93 -30.66
N THR A 333 -7.16 2.93 -30.08
CA THR A 333 -7.11 1.56 -30.57
C THR A 333 -8.12 1.28 -31.68
N PHE A 334 -9.32 1.86 -31.60
CA PHE A 334 -10.41 1.51 -32.52
C PHE A 334 -10.72 2.59 -33.54
N VAL A 335 -10.73 3.85 -33.10
CA VAL A 335 -11.24 4.95 -33.92
C VAL A 335 -10.13 5.49 -34.81
N VAL A 336 -8.99 5.84 -34.20
CA VAL A 336 -7.84 6.41 -34.91
C VAL A 336 -7.35 5.54 -36.07
N PRO A 337 -7.02 4.24 -35.88
CA PRO A 337 -6.43 3.41 -36.94
C PRO A 337 -7.37 3.21 -38.13
N LYS A 338 -8.68 3.05 -37.87
CA LYS A 338 -9.68 2.90 -38.94
C LYS A 338 -9.74 4.13 -39.84
N ILE A 339 -9.69 5.32 -39.26
CA ILE A 339 -9.71 6.57 -40.02
C ILE A 339 -8.40 6.77 -40.78
N THR A 340 -7.26 6.48 -40.15
CA THR A 340 -5.95 6.63 -40.80
C THR A 340 -5.73 5.65 -41.95
N GLN A 341 -6.27 4.42 -41.88
CA GLN A 341 -6.24 3.47 -43.00
C GLN A 341 -6.98 4.04 -44.23
N ILE A 342 -8.18 4.61 -44.02
CA ILE A 342 -8.95 5.26 -45.10
C ILE A 342 -8.18 6.43 -45.72
N LEU A 343 -7.49 7.23 -44.90
CA LEU A 343 -6.70 8.38 -45.38
C LEU A 343 -5.48 7.96 -46.21
N ILE A 344 -4.80 6.88 -45.81
CA ILE A 344 -3.62 6.36 -46.53
C ILE A 344 -4.02 5.76 -47.88
N GLU A 345 -5.16 5.06 -47.95
CA GLU A 345 -5.71 4.50 -49.20
C GLU A 345 -6.00 5.59 -50.24
N GLN A 346 -6.42 6.78 -49.79
CA GLN A 346 -6.70 7.92 -50.68
C GLN A 346 -5.46 8.77 -51.03
N LYS A 347 -4.25 8.39 -50.56
CA LYS A 347 -2.97 9.08 -50.83
C LYS A 347 -2.95 10.57 -50.45
N ILE A 348 -3.78 10.98 -49.49
CA ILE A 348 -3.82 12.37 -49.01
C ILE A 348 -2.70 12.57 -47.98
N PRO A 349 -1.85 13.61 -48.10
CA PRO A 349 -0.85 13.89 -47.09
C PRO A 349 -1.53 14.26 -45.76
N LEU A 350 -1.21 13.49 -44.71
CA LEU A 350 -1.79 13.66 -43.37
C LEU A 350 -1.44 15.05 -42.81
N PRO A 351 -2.40 15.83 -42.27
CA PRO A 351 -2.14 17.07 -41.55
C PRO A 351 -1.24 16.85 -40.30
N LEU A 352 -0.49 17.88 -39.90
CA LEU A 352 0.41 17.82 -38.72
C LEU A 352 -0.25 17.26 -37.44
N PRO A 353 -1.49 17.65 -37.05
CA PRO A 353 -2.15 17.09 -35.87
C PRO A 353 -2.35 15.58 -35.97
N THR A 354 -2.71 15.09 -37.16
CA THR A 354 -2.95 13.67 -37.43
C THR A 354 -1.62 12.89 -37.51
N GLN A 355 -0.54 13.48 -38.01
CA GLN A 355 0.79 12.85 -37.98
C GLN A 355 1.32 12.65 -36.55
N ILE A 356 1.15 13.65 -35.68
CA ILE A 356 1.51 13.53 -34.25
C ILE A 356 0.66 12.44 -33.59
N LEU A 357 -0.65 12.40 -33.91
CA LEU A 357 -1.55 11.40 -33.38
C LEU A 357 -1.17 9.97 -33.80
N VAL A 358 -0.87 9.77 -35.09
CA VAL A 358 -0.46 8.47 -35.66
C VAL A 358 0.87 8.03 -35.06
N THR A 359 1.86 8.92 -34.99
CA THR A 359 3.16 8.57 -34.37
C THR A 359 3.05 8.20 -32.90
N VAL A 360 2.21 8.92 -32.13
CA VAL A 360 1.92 8.57 -30.73
C VAL A 360 1.13 7.26 -30.64
N SER A 361 0.17 7.03 -31.54
CA SER A 361 -0.61 5.79 -31.62
C SER A 361 0.27 4.59 -31.96
N ASP A 362 1.13 4.69 -32.96
CA ASP A 362 2.08 3.65 -33.36
C ASP A 362 3.09 3.36 -32.25
N PHE A 363 3.56 4.41 -31.56
CA PHE A 363 4.40 4.27 -30.37
C PHE A 363 3.65 3.54 -29.25
N MET A 364 2.39 3.90 -28.97
CA MET A 364 1.59 3.22 -27.97
C MET A 364 1.29 1.77 -28.36
N ALA A 365 0.96 1.47 -29.61
CA ALA A 365 0.66 0.10 -30.06
C ALA A 365 1.92 -0.79 -30.07
N THR A 366 3.05 -0.24 -30.52
CA THR A 366 4.32 -0.99 -30.64
C THR A 366 5.04 -1.13 -29.29
N TYR A 367 4.98 -0.10 -28.43
CA TYR A 367 5.71 -0.02 -27.16
C TYR A 367 4.78 0.06 -25.93
N TRP A 368 3.55 -0.47 -26.01
CA TRP A 368 2.62 -0.48 -24.86
C TRP A 368 3.26 -1.12 -23.61
N GLU A 369 4.05 -2.18 -23.79
CA GLU A 369 4.79 -2.83 -22.72
C GLU A 369 5.76 -1.85 -22.03
N LEU A 370 6.40 -0.96 -22.79
CA LEU A 370 7.31 0.04 -22.26
C LEU A 370 6.58 1.08 -21.42
N CYS A 371 5.44 1.57 -21.94
CA CYS A 371 4.60 2.57 -21.27
C CYS A 371 4.10 2.09 -19.91
N VAL A 372 3.91 0.78 -19.72
CA VAL A 372 3.54 0.17 -18.43
C VAL A 372 4.78 -0.15 -17.58
N LYS A 373 5.82 -0.76 -18.16
CA LYS A 373 7.01 -1.22 -17.42
C LYS A 373 7.85 -0.07 -16.87
N VAL A 374 8.03 1.03 -17.61
CA VAL A 374 8.85 2.18 -17.18
C VAL A 374 8.33 2.83 -15.90
N PRO A 375 7.07 3.27 -15.79
CA PRO A 375 6.56 3.85 -14.56
C PRO A 375 6.55 2.81 -13.42
N LEU A 376 6.32 1.53 -13.70
CA LEU A 376 6.36 0.48 -12.68
C LEU A 376 7.78 0.31 -12.11
N ILE A 377 8.80 0.21 -12.98
CA ILE A 377 10.20 0.12 -12.59
C ILE A 377 10.64 1.40 -11.86
N ALA A 378 10.30 2.58 -12.39
CA ALA A 378 10.62 3.86 -11.76
C ALA A 378 10.01 3.95 -10.35
N TYR A 379 8.74 3.56 -10.21
CA TYR A 379 8.05 3.50 -8.91
C TYR A 379 8.76 2.56 -7.92
N PHE A 380 9.14 1.36 -8.35
CA PHE A 380 9.83 0.42 -7.45
C PHE A 380 11.27 0.80 -7.15
N PHE A 381 11.99 1.39 -8.12
CA PHE A 381 13.32 1.94 -7.90
C PHE A 381 13.26 3.10 -6.92
N PHE A 382 12.22 3.94 -7.04
CA PHE A 382 11.93 5.00 -6.11
C PHE A 382 11.64 4.47 -4.69
N GLN A 383 10.81 3.42 -4.55
CA GLN A 383 10.58 2.71 -3.27
C GLN A 383 11.87 2.05 -2.71
N GLY A 384 12.75 1.59 -3.60
CA GLY A 384 14.09 1.11 -3.28
C GLY A 384 14.97 2.22 -2.71
N ALA A 385 15.03 3.36 -3.41
CA ALA A 385 15.82 4.52 -3.05
C ALA A 385 15.38 5.14 -1.72
N LEU A 386 14.08 5.10 -1.40
CA LEU A 386 13.53 5.53 -0.11
C LEU A 386 14.07 4.75 1.12
N GLN A 387 14.79 3.65 0.92
CA GLN A 387 15.47 2.94 2.01
C GLN A 387 16.82 3.54 2.38
N SER A 388 17.44 4.30 1.48
CA SER A 388 18.66 5.03 1.81
C SER A 388 18.30 6.22 2.71
N GLU A 389 18.90 6.30 3.90
CA GLU A 389 18.60 7.38 4.85
C GLU A 389 18.88 8.76 4.26
N ALA A 390 19.94 8.89 3.47
CA ALA A 390 20.32 10.12 2.79
C ALA A 390 19.31 10.53 1.70
N PHE A 391 18.80 9.56 0.94
CA PHE A 391 17.78 9.82 -0.08
C PHE A 391 16.44 10.17 0.56
N ARG A 392 16.04 9.43 1.61
CA ARG A 392 14.81 9.69 2.36
C ARG A 392 14.78 11.08 2.97
N LEU A 393 15.88 11.56 3.55
CA LEU A 393 15.93 12.92 4.10
C LEU A 393 15.80 14.01 3.02
N LYS A 394 16.47 13.83 1.86
CA LYS A 394 16.34 14.74 0.72
C LYS A 394 14.92 14.73 0.15
N TYR A 395 14.32 13.55 0.02
CA TYR A 395 12.95 13.38 -0.44
C TYR A 395 11.96 14.03 0.52
N ASP A 396 12.00 13.70 1.81
CA ASP A 396 11.12 14.27 2.84
C ASP A 396 11.18 15.81 2.85
N ARG A 397 12.39 16.39 2.68
CA ARG A 397 12.57 17.84 2.58
C ARG A 397 12.04 18.43 1.27
N PHE A 398 12.18 17.72 0.16
CA PHE A 398 11.65 18.13 -1.14
C PHE A 398 10.12 18.11 -1.14
N THR A 399 9.51 17.06 -0.59
CA THR A 399 8.04 16.89 -0.52
C THR A 399 7.39 18.02 0.29
N LEU A 400 8.04 18.51 1.35
CA LEU A 400 7.58 19.68 2.11
C LEU A 400 7.64 21.02 1.34
N ARG A 401 8.29 21.05 0.17
CA ARG A 401 8.42 22.25 -0.70
C ARG A 401 7.51 22.21 -1.93
N LEU A 402 6.84 21.09 -2.19
CA LEU A 402 5.94 20.98 -3.34
C LEU A 402 4.74 21.94 -3.20
N PRO A 403 4.39 22.69 -4.26
CA PRO A 403 3.18 23.50 -4.25
C PRO A 403 1.95 22.57 -4.10
N LEU A 404 0.93 23.04 -3.38
CA LEU A 404 -0.27 22.28 -2.94
C LEU A 404 -0.01 21.20 -1.88
N PHE A 405 0.85 20.22 -2.14
CA PHE A 405 1.06 19.09 -1.22
C PHE A 405 1.92 19.43 0.00
N GLY A 406 2.91 20.31 -0.15
CA GLY A 406 3.82 20.67 0.94
C GLY A 406 3.13 21.39 2.09
N ASP A 407 2.14 22.24 1.79
CA ASP A 407 1.33 22.93 2.81
C ASP A 407 0.47 21.94 3.61
N LEU A 408 -0.22 21.02 2.92
CA LEU A 408 -0.98 19.95 3.56
C LEU A 408 -0.10 19.08 4.46
N LEU A 409 1.09 18.69 3.98
CA LEU A 409 2.01 17.85 4.75
C LEU A 409 2.53 18.57 6.00
N LYS A 410 2.88 19.85 5.90
CA LYS A 410 3.27 20.65 7.08
C LYS A 410 2.13 20.73 8.09
N LYS A 411 0.92 21.11 7.65
CA LYS A 411 -0.25 21.23 8.53
C LYS A 411 -0.61 19.91 9.20
N THR A 412 -0.56 18.81 8.45
CA THR A 412 -0.78 17.45 8.97
C THR A 412 0.28 17.10 10.01
N ALA A 413 1.53 17.44 9.75
CA ALA A 413 2.63 17.13 10.63
C ALA A 413 2.59 17.96 11.93
N VAL A 414 2.25 19.24 11.85
CA VAL A 414 2.01 20.13 13.00
C VAL A 414 0.83 19.63 13.82
N SER A 415 -0.31 19.33 13.18
CA SER A 415 -1.49 18.77 13.84
C SER A 415 -1.15 17.48 14.58
N ARG A 416 -0.50 16.52 13.91
CA ARG A 416 -0.11 15.25 14.53
C ARG A 416 0.88 15.45 15.69
N PHE A 417 1.87 16.33 15.54
CA PHE A 417 2.79 16.67 16.63
C PHE A 417 2.02 17.22 17.84
N SER A 418 1.20 18.25 17.64
CA SER A 418 0.48 18.93 18.71
C SER A 418 -0.55 18.03 19.39
N ILE A 419 -1.33 17.26 18.63
CA ILE A 419 -2.30 16.29 19.18
C ILE A 419 -1.57 15.25 20.03
N THR A 420 -0.53 14.62 19.47
CA THR A 420 0.17 13.52 20.16
C THR A 420 0.85 14.04 21.43
N PHE A 421 1.48 15.21 21.35
CA PHE A 421 2.18 15.78 22.49
C PHE A 421 1.21 16.25 23.58
N ALA A 422 0.11 16.93 23.22
CA ALA A 422 -0.94 17.31 24.17
C ALA A 422 -1.54 16.10 24.88
N VAL A 423 -1.88 15.05 24.13
CA VAL A 423 -2.48 13.83 24.70
C VAL A 423 -1.51 13.14 25.67
N LEU A 424 -0.22 13.04 25.35
CA LEU A 424 0.76 12.42 26.24
C LEU A 424 1.01 13.25 27.50
N LEU A 425 1.16 14.58 27.37
CA LEU A 425 1.32 15.48 28.52
C LEU A 425 0.11 15.42 29.46
N ARG A 426 -1.11 15.48 28.90
CA ARG A 426 -2.35 15.36 29.66
C ARG A 426 -2.51 14.02 30.36
N SER A 427 -1.86 12.98 29.82
CA SER A 427 -1.86 11.63 30.40
C SER A 427 -0.78 11.48 31.49
N GLY A 428 -0.15 12.59 31.90
CA GLY A 428 0.83 12.65 32.98
C GLY A 428 2.23 12.20 32.59
N LEU A 429 2.50 11.95 31.30
CA LEU A 429 3.86 11.60 30.88
C LEU A 429 4.76 12.85 30.92
N PRO A 430 5.98 12.73 31.50
CA PRO A 430 6.96 13.81 31.45
C PRO A 430 7.24 14.27 30.02
N ALA A 431 7.53 15.56 29.83
CA ALA A 431 7.72 16.16 28.50
C ALA A 431 8.84 15.48 27.67
N LEU A 432 9.95 15.14 28.30
CA LEU A 432 11.07 14.42 27.66
C LEU A 432 10.65 13.05 27.11
N GLU A 433 9.94 12.26 27.91
CA GLU A 433 9.45 10.95 27.50
C GLU A 433 8.38 11.07 26.40
N SER A 434 7.50 12.06 26.54
CA SER A 434 6.50 12.39 25.53
C SER A 434 7.14 12.72 24.18
N LEU A 435 8.22 13.53 24.14
CA LEU A 435 8.94 13.86 22.91
C LEU A 435 9.59 12.63 22.25
N ARG A 436 10.13 11.70 23.05
CA ARG A 436 10.70 10.44 22.55
C ARG A 436 9.65 9.59 21.83
N ILE A 437 8.42 9.57 22.34
CA ILE A 437 7.28 8.88 21.73
C ILE A 437 6.81 9.62 20.47
N VAL A 438 6.61 10.94 20.56
CA VAL A 438 6.17 11.79 19.44
C VAL A 438 7.13 11.68 18.24
N LYS A 439 8.45 11.65 18.48
CA LYS A 439 9.46 11.44 17.43
C LYS A 439 9.20 10.17 16.61
N LYS A 440 8.78 9.06 17.23
CA LYS A 440 8.51 7.81 16.53
C LYS A 440 7.25 7.86 15.66
N ILE A 441 6.31 8.77 15.96
CA ILE A 441 4.96 8.80 15.38
C ILE A 441 4.84 9.76 14.20
N VAL A 442 5.62 10.84 14.21
CA VAL A 442 5.46 11.97 13.29
C VAL A 442 5.87 11.65 11.83
N GLY A 443 6.52 10.50 11.59
CA GLY A 443 6.70 9.87 10.28
C GLY A 443 7.73 10.53 9.34
N ASN A 444 7.76 11.86 9.28
CA ASN A 444 8.68 12.64 8.46
C ASN A 444 10.02 12.82 9.17
N ARG A 445 11.12 12.45 8.51
CA ARG A 445 12.45 12.43 9.13
C ARG A 445 13.00 13.84 9.41
N ALA A 446 12.70 14.81 8.55
CA ALA A 446 13.07 16.20 8.79
C ALA A 446 12.40 16.76 10.06
N LEU A 447 11.20 16.29 10.38
CA LEU A 447 10.49 16.68 11.59
C LEU A 447 10.98 15.91 12.82
N GLN A 448 11.36 14.64 12.67
CA GLN A 448 12.04 13.87 13.72
C GLN A 448 13.34 14.54 14.18
N ASP A 449 14.11 15.12 13.25
CA ASP A 449 15.32 15.87 13.58
C ASP A 449 15.01 17.13 14.40
N VAL A 450 13.90 17.82 14.09
CA VAL A 450 13.46 18.99 14.86
C VAL A 450 13.02 18.57 16.26
N ILE A 451 12.24 17.49 16.37
CA ILE A 451 11.81 16.94 17.67
C ILE A 451 13.00 16.49 18.50
N GLN A 452 14.03 15.90 17.86
CA GLN A 452 15.27 15.54 18.55
C GLN A 452 15.96 16.78 19.12
N LYS A 453 16.08 17.87 18.34
CA LYS A 453 16.66 19.12 18.83
C LYS A 453 15.88 19.71 19.99
N ILE A 454 14.55 19.61 19.99
CA ILE A 454 13.71 20.03 21.12
C ILE A 454 14.05 19.20 22.37
N HIS A 455 14.11 17.87 22.22
CA HIS A 455 14.46 16.97 23.31
C HIS A 455 15.83 17.31 23.90
N ASP A 456 16.84 17.53 23.05
CA ASP A 456 18.20 17.90 23.48
C ASP A 456 18.22 19.28 24.16
N SER A 457 17.44 20.24 23.65
CA SER A 457 17.31 21.58 24.24
C SER A 457 16.75 21.54 25.67
N ILE A 458 15.76 20.67 25.93
CA ILE A 458 15.20 20.49 27.28
C ILE A 458 16.21 19.84 28.22
N LEU A 459 17.01 18.87 27.74
CA LEU A 459 18.08 18.26 28.53
C LEU A 459 19.16 19.28 28.92
N GLU A 460 19.44 20.24 28.03
CA GLU A 460 20.37 21.35 28.25
C GLU A 460 19.77 22.50 29.08
N GLY A 461 18.47 22.44 29.42
CA GLY A 461 17.79 23.48 30.20
C GLY A 461 17.44 24.74 29.40
N THR A 462 17.33 24.63 28.07
CA THR A 462 16.95 25.72 27.17
C THR A 462 15.50 25.59 26.70
N ASP A 463 14.92 26.65 26.13
CA ASP A 463 13.49 26.72 25.82
C ASP A 463 13.08 25.81 24.64
N ILE A 464 11.85 25.29 24.69
CA ILE A 464 11.26 24.40 23.67
C ILE A 464 10.98 25.17 22.36
N SER A 465 10.76 26.48 22.46
CA SER A 465 10.25 27.31 21.37
C SER A 465 11.32 27.64 20.31
N THR A 466 12.57 27.79 20.71
CA THR A 466 13.68 28.21 19.86
C THR A 466 13.97 27.21 18.73
N PRO A 467 14.10 25.89 18.98
CA PRO A 467 14.27 24.88 17.93
C PRO A 467 13.09 24.84 16.95
N ILE A 468 11.87 25.04 17.46
CA ILE A 468 10.64 25.06 16.65
C ILE A 468 10.66 26.23 15.67
N LYS A 469 10.94 27.44 16.16
CA LYS A 469 10.99 28.67 15.34
C LYS A 469 12.11 28.61 14.28
N LYS A 470 13.29 28.07 14.63
CA LYS A 470 14.44 27.93 13.71
C LYS A 470 14.25 26.85 12.64
N SER A 471 13.34 25.90 12.85
CA SER A 471 13.19 24.75 11.95
C SER A 471 12.67 25.08 10.55
N GLY A 472 11.85 26.14 10.42
CA GLY A 472 11.12 26.48 9.18
C GLY A 472 10.06 25.45 8.75
N VAL A 473 9.88 24.36 9.51
CA VAL A 473 8.85 23.34 9.27
C VAL A 473 7.57 23.71 10.01
N PHE A 474 7.70 24.17 11.26
CA PHE A 474 6.60 24.69 12.05
C PHE A 474 6.33 26.16 11.73
N PRO A 475 5.06 26.56 11.59
CA PRO A 475 4.70 27.97 11.50
C PRO A 475 5.09 28.73 12.77
N PRO A 476 5.47 30.03 12.68
CA PRO A 476 5.93 30.81 13.82
C PRO A 476 4.93 30.86 14.99
N MET A 477 3.63 30.86 14.69
CA MET A 477 2.57 30.86 15.70
C MET A 477 2.63 29.63 16.63
N VAL A 478 3.01 28.46 16.14
CA VAL A 478 3.14 27.25 16.96
C VAL A 478 4.26 27.43 17.97
N GLY A 479 5.41 27.94 17.52
CA GLY A 479 6.53 28.26 18.40
C GLY A 479 6.18 29.34 19.43
N TYR A 480 5.36 30.33 19.06
CA TYR A 480 4.88 31.35 20.00
C TYR A 480 3.95 30.75 21.07
N MET A 481 2.95 29.97 20.68
CA MET A 481 2.01 29.36 21.63
C MET A 481 2.69 28.39 22.59
N ILE A 482 3.68 27.62 22.12
CA ILE A 482 4.48 26.74 22.97
C ILE A 482 5.31 27.54 23.97
N ALA A 483 5.93 28.65 23.54
CA ALA A 483 6.68 29.52 24.45
C ALA A 483 5.78 30.09 25.56
N VAL A 484 4.57 30.56 25.21
CA VAL A 484 3.61 31.07 26.19
C VAL A 484 3.18 29.96 27.14
N GLY A 485 2.88 28.76 26.63
CA GLY A 485 2.44 27.62 27.46
C GLY A 485 3.54 27.07 28.37
N GLU A 486 4.79 27.13 27.93
CA GLU A 486 5.94 26.78 28.77
C GLU A 486 6.11 27.79 29.92
N GLN A 487 5.92 29.09 29.64
CA GLN A 487 6.01 30.16 30.65
C GLN A 487 4.84 30.17 31.64
N THR A 488 3.62 29.88 31.16
CA THR A 488 2.41 29.86 32.01
C THR A 488 2.15 28.51 32.67
N GLY A 489 2.89 27.46 32.28
CA GLY A 489 2.63 26.09 32.70
C GLY A 489 1.40 25.45 32.02
N GLU A 490 0.76 26.14 31.07
CA GLU A 490 -0.43 25.66 30.35
C GLU A 490 -0.10 25.07 28.97
N LEU A 491 1.09 24.47 28.83
CA LEU A 491 1.58 23.91 27.57
C LEU A 491 0.60 22.92 26.96
N GLU A 492 0.00 22.07 27.78
CA GLU A 492 -0.98 21.07 27.38
C GLU A 492 -2.20 21.68 26.67
N GLN A 493 -2.85 22.66 27.30
CA GLN A 493 -4.05 23.31 26.78
C GLN A 493 -3.75 24.11 25.51
N LEU A 494 -2.60 24.79 25.45
CA LEU A 494 -2.21 25.53 24.25
C LEU A 494 -1.86 24.60 23.08
N LEU A 495 -1.22 23.46 23.34
CA LEU A 495 -1.01 22.43 22.31
C LEU A 495 -2.32 21.84 21.80
N GLU A 496 -3.31 21.63 22.67
CA GLU A 496 -4.66 21.18 22.26
C GLU A 496 -5.36 22.22 21.35
N ARG A 497 -5.24 23.51 21.65
CA ARG A 497 -5.75 24.58 20.77
C ARG A 497 -5.03 24.62 19.43
N VAL A 498 -3.70 24.49 19.42
CA VAL A 498 -2.91 24.37 18.17
C VAL A 498 -3.36 23.14 17.38
N ALA A 499 -3.50 22.00 18.04
CA ALA A 499 -3.96 20.76 17.43
C ALA A 499 -5.30 20.93 16.72
N ASN A 500 -6.30 21.50 17.40
CA ASN A 500 -7.63 21.71 16.84
C ASN A 500 -7.62 22.67 15.65
N ALA A 501 -6.92 23.80 15.77
CA ALA A 501 -6.80 24.78 14.69
C ALA A 501 -6.14 24.17 13.43
N TYR A 502 -5.02 23.46 13.59
CA TYR A 502 -4.35 22.84 12.45
C TYR A 502 -5.09 21.63 11.89
N ASN A 503 -5.87 20.91 12.70
CA ASN A 503 -6.72 19.84 12.21
C ASN A 503 -7.82 20.38 11.27
N GLU A 504 -8.41 21.53 11.62
CA GLU A 504 -9.35 22.24 10.75
C GLU A 504 -8.67 22.78 9.48
N GLU A 505 -7.45 23.32 9.60
CA GLU A 505 -6.68 23.74 8.41
C GLU A 505 -6.32 22.57 7.48
N VAL A 506 -6.02 21.38 8.03
CA VAL A 506 -5.83 20.15 7.25
C VAL A 506 -7.10 19.79 6.49
N ASP A 507 -8.25 19.85 7.18
CA ASP A 507 -9.55 19.58 6.59
C ASP A 507 -9.86 20.54 5.42
N ILE A 508 -9.58 21.84 5.60
CA ILE A 508 -9.74 22.86 4.55
C ILE A 508 -8.78 22.60 3.39
N ALA A 509 -7.52 22.26 3.67
CA ALA A 509 -6.51 21.98 2.64
C ALA A 509 -6.91 20.77 1.78
N ILE A 510 -7.40 19.69 2.39
CA ILE A 510 -7.92 18.51 1.68
C ILE A 510 -9.06 18.92 0.76
N SER A 511 -10.07 19.64 1.27
CA SER A 511 -11.21 20.08 0.47
C SER A 511 -10.82 20.97 -0.71
N ARG A 512 -9.87 21.90 -0.52
CA ARG A 512 -9.36 22.75 -1.61
C ARG A 512 -8.62 21.95 -2.66
N MET A 513 -7.78 20.99 -2.25
CA MET A 513 -7.08 20.12 -3.19
C MET A 513 -8.06 19.30 -4.02
N THR A 514 -9.08 18.70 -3.38
CA THR A 514 -10.12 17.94 -4.09
C THR A 514 -10.89 18.81 -5.08
N ALA A 515 -11.26 20.04 -4.70
CA ALA A 515 -11.99 20.95 -5.56
C ALA A 515 -11.19 21.40 -6.80
N LEU A 516 -9.85 21.47 -6.71
CA LEU A 516 -8.99 21.83 -7.85
C LEU A 516 -8.75 20.66 -8.82
N ILE A 517 -8.85 19.43 -8.35
CA ILE A 517 -8.64 18.24 -9.19
C ILE A 517 -9.73 18.13 -10.27
N GLU A 518 -10.99 18.44 -9.93
CA GLU A 518 -12.10 18.28 -10.88
C GLU A 518 -11.98 19.18 -12.14
N PRO A 519 -11.79 20.52 -12.03
CA PRO A 519 -11.56 21.36 -13.21
C PRO A 519 -10.33 20.95 -14.01
N LEU A 520 -9.24 20.58 -13.33
CA LEU A 520 -8.01 20.14 -13.99
C LEU A 520 -8.24 18.86 -14.80
N MET A 521 -9.02 17.91 -14.27
CA MET A 521 -9.40 16.69 -14.98
C MET A 521 -10.30 16.98 -16.19
N ILE A 522 -11.27 17.89 -16.07
CA ILE A 522 -12.13 18.28 -17.19
C ILE A 522 -11.31 18.93 -18.30
N VAL A 523 -10.42 19.87 -17.96
CA VAL A 523 -9.54 20.53 -18.94
C VAL A 523 -8.62 19.51 -19.61
N PHE A 524 -8.00 18.62 -18.82
CA PHE A 524 -7.18 17.55 -19.36
C PHE A 524 -7.95 16.67 -20.35
N MET A 525 -9.17 16.26 -20.00
CA MET A 525 -10.03 15.46 -20.87
C MET A 525 -10.44 16.20 -22.13
N ALA A 526 -10.81 17.48 -22.02
CA ALA A 526 -11.18 18.30 -23.17
C ALA A 526 -10.01 18.45 -24.15
N VAL A 527 -8.79 18.67 -23.64
CA VAL A 527 -7.58 18.78 -24.47
C VAL A 527 -7.26 17.45 -25.15
N VAL A 528 -7.28 16.35 -24.41
CA VAL A 528 -6.94 15.03 -24.97
C VAL A 528 -8.00 14.58 -25.97
N VAL A 529 -9.27 14.46 -25.55
CA VAL A 529 -10.35 13.98 -26.41
C VAL A 529 -10.60 14.94 -27.57
N GLY A 530 -10.62 16.25 -27.31
CA GLY A 530 -10.75 17.26 -28.35
C GLY A 530 -9.62 17.22 -29.37
N GLY A 531 -8.37 17.00 -28.92
CA GLY A 531 -7.22 16.81 -29.81
C GLY A 531 -7.38 15.59 -30.72
N ILE A 532 -7.88 14.47 -30.19
CA ILE A 532 -8.16 13.25 -30.97
C ILE A 532 -9.24 13.52 -32.01
N VAL A 533 -10.35 14.11 -31.59
CA VAL A 533 -11.49 14.41 -32.47
C VAL A 533 -11.07 15.39 -33.58
N ALA A 534 -10.31 16.44 -33.26
CA ALA A 534 -9.81 17.38 -34.24
C ALA A 534 -8.87 16.70 -35.25
N ALA A 535 -7.97 15.84 -34.79
CA ALA A 535 -7.06 15.08 -35.65
C ALA A 535 -7.78 14.09 -36.58
N VAL A 536 -9.01 13.67 -36.23
CA VAL A 536 -9.88 12.82 -37.06
C VAL A 536 -10.74 13.64 -38.02
N ILE A 537 -11.38 14.71 -37.55
CA ILE A 537 -12.35 15.49 -38.33
C ILE A 537 -11.67 16.39 -39.37
N ILE A 538 -10.54 17.03 -39.05
CA ILE A 538 -9.87 17.97 -39.97
C ILE A 538 -9.55 17.30 -41.33
N PRO A 539 -8.92 16.10 -41.37
CA PRO A 539 -8.71 15.41 -42.64
C PRO A 539 -10.01 15.08 -43.39
N MET A 540 -11.07 14.69 -42.67
CA MET A 540 -12.37 14.38 -43.29
C MET A 540 -13.02 15.61 -43.96
N LEU A 541 -12.90 16.79 -43.35
CA LEU A 541 -13.39 18.04 -43.94
C LEU A 541 -12.58 18.45 -45.18
N GLN A 542 -11.27 18.16 -45.21
CA GLN A 542 -10.45 18.39 -46.39
C GLN A 542 -10.87 17.49 -47.56
N MET A 543 -11.19 16.22 -47.28
CA MET A 543 -11.73 15.28 -48.28
C MET A 543 -13.05 15.78 -48.89
N SER A 544 -14.00 16.26 -48.07
CA SER A 544 -15.28 16.76 -48.58
C SER A 544 -15.12 18.05 -49.40
N SER A 545 -14.19 18.92 -49.02
CA SER A 545 -13.90 20.15 -49.77
C SER A 545 -13.24 19.91 -51.12
N GLN A 546 -12.36 18.91 -51.25
CA GLN A 546 -11.72 18.55 -52.53
C GLN A 546 -12.68 17.79 -53.46
N GLY A 547 -13.58 16.97 -52.91
CA GLY A 547 -14.65 16.34 -53.68
C GLY A 547 -15.67 17.33 -54.26
N ALA A 548 -15.86 18.49 -53.64
CA ALA A 548 -16.76 19.55 -54.12
C ALA A 548 -16.13 20.49 -55.16
N ALA A 549 -14.80 20.49 -55.32
CA ALA A 549 -14.09 21.34 -56.29
C ALA A 549 -13.69 20.60 -57.59
N GLY A 550 -13.94 19.27 -57.64
CA GLY A 550 -13.54 18.40 -58.75
C GLY A 550 -14.70 17.77 -59.55
N GLY A 551 -15.93 18.22 -59.34
CA GLY A 551 -17.09 17.96 -60.21
C GLY A 551 -17.53 19.25 -60.86
#